data_AF-A0A381NA11-F1
#
_entry.id   AF-A0A381NA11-F1
#
_cell.length_a   1.000
_cell.length_b   1.000
_cell.length_c   1.000
_cell.angle_alpha   90.00
_cell.angle_beta   90.00
_cell.angle_gamma   90.00
#
_symmetry.space_group_name_H-M   'P 1'
#
loop_
_entity.id
_entity.type
_entity.pdbx_description
1 polymer ?
#
loop_
_entity_poly.entity_id
_entity_poly.type
_entity_poly.pdbx_seq_one_letter_code
_entity_poly.pdbx_strand_id
1 'polypeptide(L)'
;MIKISQRIFFIFIFLFSSIGYSQTLFIPISDPYIISIYKTGEKSQDGTYISKDSLGNIRIKGKFNGIKAIGKWYVFFESGELNSNYVYNDDGNLDGLFVEYYNNGQIKSAGYFENNVQSSIWKTFYSDGIIETEGELLEGKRYKQWNYYFPSGKIKEVSNYNFKGELSGKLISYDEFGKKVSEANYINNKLNGRYLEFYYNGRIALEGYYNKGLKDSIWEEYNIWGSLSFRKSYKDDLENLKWEYYYENGNIQKTESYVLGIKNGLFKEFYPNKRLSKQYYYKNDFLDSLYYEYLPNGSLSVEGEFNFGLKSGLWTTFREDENLYSIGHYLNDLQHGEWKYFHKFGNVLSEGIYEGGFKNGQWILYDEYGKLDEIGNYKNGLKEGLWGRFHTNGKLKQEEEYKNGKLSYVSDYHSVEGKILFKGSFVNGNGEIIDYFENGLVFSKANYKNGFLNGNWLMYYPNGRVAETGNYILNEKKGIWIKYNKRGMKISNKKYD
;
A
#
# COMPACT_ATOMS: atom_id res chain seq x y z
N MET A 1 -59.34 22.84 -21.30
CA MET A 1 -58.48 22.06 -22.21
C MET A 1 -58.26 20.68 -21.57
N ILE A 2 -59.20 19.74 -21.68
CA ILE A 2 -59.31 18.72 -22.74
C ILE A 2 -57.94 18.20 -23.23
N LYS A 3 -57.57 16.99 -22.78
CA LYS A 3 -57.12 15.91 -23.68
C LYS A 3 -57.37 14.53 -23.07
N ILE A 4 -58.17 13.77 -23.81
CA ILE A 4 -58.62 12.38 -23.68
C ILE A 4 -57.53 11.46 -24.24
N SER A 5 -57.30 10.29 -23.63
CA SER A 5 -57.42 8.94 -24.22
C SER A 5 -56.08 8.20 -24.01
N GLN A 6 -55.97 6.90 -23.70
CA GLN A 6 -56.67 5.76 -24.28
C GLN A 6 -56.57 4.57 -23.31
N ARG A 7 -57.68 3.88 -23.08
CA ARG A 7 -57.75 2.51 -22.52
C ARG A 7 -57.48 1.53 -23.66
N ILE A 8 -56.68 0.50 -23.41
CA ILE A 8 -56.68 -0.72 -24.22
C ILE A 8 -57.41 -1.80 -23.42
N PHE A 9 -58.56 -2.19 -23.96
CA PHE A 9 -59.35 -3.36 -23.58
C PHE A 9 -58.71 -4.59 -24.24
N PHE A 10 -58.40 -5.63 -23.48
CA PHE A 10 -58.37 -6.98 -24.02
C PHE A 10 -59.55 -7.75 -23.43
N ILE A 11 -60.50 -8.02 -24.31
CA ILE A 11 -61.66 -8.86 -24.09
C ILE A 11 -61.20 -10.29 -24.42
N PHE A 12 -61.34 -11.22 -23.48
CA PHE A 12 -61.38 -12.65 -23.77
C PHE A 12 -62.57 -13.23 -22.99
N ILE A 13 -63.63 -13.55 -23.73
CA ILE A 13 -64.72 -14.45 -23.34
C ILE A 13 -64.63 -15.56 -24.40
N PHE A 14 -64.40 -16.82 -24.06
CA PHE A 14 -65.37 -17.88 -23.71
C PHE A 14 -64.50 -19.15 -23.52
N LEU A 15 -64.75 -20.13 -22.65
CA LEU A 15 -65.96 -20.93 -22.45
C LEU A 15 -65.92 -21.55 -21.04
N PHE A 16 -67.08 -21.66 -20.39
CA PHE A 16 -67.27 -22.63 -19.32
C PHE A 16 -67.31 -24.04 -19.92
N SER A 17 -66.36 -24.88 -19.50
CA SER A 17 -66.51 -26.34 -19.49
C SER A 17 -66.32 -26.82 -18.05
N SER A 18 -67.26 -27.65 -17.62
CA SER A 18 -67.43 -28.16 -16.26
C SER A 18 -66.30 -29.09 -15.80
N ILE A 19 -66.02 -28.99 -14.49
CA ILE A 19 -65.41 -29.97 -13.56
C ILE A 19 -63.88 -29.99 -13.49
N GLY A 20 -63.40 -29.58 -12.30
CA GLY A 20 -62.04 -29.76 -11.82
C GLY A 20 -61.67 -28.72 -10.76
N TYR A 21 -62.37 -28.68 -9.62
CA TYR A 21 -61.90 -27.90 -8.47
C TYR A 21 -60.58 -28.49 -7.97
N SER A 22 -59.45 -28.00 -8.48
CA SER A 22 -58.15 -28.23 -7.86
C SER A 22 -58.17 -27.54 -6.50
N GLN A 23 -58.38 -28.31 -5.44
CA GLN A 23 -58.09 -27.86 -4.07
C GLN A 23 -56.61 -27.41 -4.08
N THR A 24 -56.30 -26.21 -3.59
CA THR A 24 -54.92 -25.70 -3.55
C THR A 24 -54.41 -25.84 -2.13
N LEU A 25 -53.73 -26.94 -1.84
CA LEU A 25 -52.93 -27.08 -0.63
C LEU A 25 -51.73 -26.12 -0.72
N PHE A 26 -51.60 -25.24 0.26
CA PHE A 26 -50.46 -24.34 0.36
C PHE A 26 -49.27 -25.09 0.95
N ILE A 27 -48.54 -25.84 0.12
CA ILE A 27 -47.27 -26.44 0.51
C ILE A 27 -46.16 -25.42 0.26
N PRO A 28 -45.36 -25.01 1.25
CA PRO A 28 -44.24 -24.08 1.07
C PRO A 28 -43.04 -24.70 0.31
N ILE A 29 -43.28 -25.78 -0.45
CA ILE A 29 -42.29 -26.52 -1.22
C ILE A 29 -42.34 -26.02 -2.67
N SER A 30 -41.20 -25.59 -3.21
CA SER A 30 -41.06 -25.19 -4.62
C SER A 30 -40.82 -26.35 -5.59
N ASP A 31 -40.91 -27.60 -5.12
CA ASP A 31 -40.68 -28.80 -5.91
C ASP A 31 -41.86 -29.09 -6.87
N PRO A 32 -41.68 -28.97 -8.19
CA PRO A 32 -42.73 -29.17 -9.18
C PRO A 32 -43.30 -30.60 -9.20
N TYR A 33 -42.51 -31.60 -8.78
CA TYR A 33 -42.93 -33.00 -8.72
C TYR A 33 -43.83 -33.27 -7.51
N ILE A 34 -43.51 -32.72 -6.35
CA ILE A 34 -44.42 -32.79 -5.18
C ILE A 34 -45.75 -32.08 -5.49
N ILE A 35 -45.69 -30.93 -6.17
CA ILE A 35 -46.88 -30.20 -6.62
C ILE A 35 -47.69 -31.00 -7.64
N SER A 36 -47.05 -31.76 -8.55
CA SER A 36 -47.75 -32.57 -9.54
C SER A 36 -48.44 -33.76 -8.88
N ILE A 37 -47.76 -34.48 -7.97
CA ILE A 37 -48.33 -35.59 -7.20
C ILE A 37 -49.47 -35.10 -6.31
N TYR A 38 -49.37 -33.89 -5.76
CA TYR A 38 -50.46 -33.29 -5.00
C TYR A 38 -51.75 -33.15 -5.81
N LYS A 39 -51.71 -33.01 -7.13
CA LYS A 39 -52.92 -32.82 -7.95
C LYS A 39 -53.65 -34.12 -8.28
N THR A 40 -53.05 -35.29 -8.03
CA THR A 40 -53.54 -36.59 -8.51
C THR A 40 -54.10 -37.51 -7.42
N GLY A 41 -54.16 -37.07 -6.16
CA GLY A 41 -54.59 -37.93 -5.06
C GLY A 41 -56.10 -38.05 -4.90
N GLU A 42 -56.48 -39.05 -4.11
CA GLU A 42 -57.87 -39.42 -3.83
C GLU A 42 -58.31 -38.84 -2.49
N LYS A 43 -59.54 -38.31 -2.47
CA LYS A 43 -60.18 -37.76 -1.27
C LYS A 43 -61.42 -38.57 -0.92
N SER A 44 -61.44 -39.17 0.26
CA SER A 44 -62.59 -39.91 0.78
C SER A 44 -63.68 -38.98 1.35
N GLN A 45 -64.87 -39.54 1.57
CA GLN A 45 -66.04 -38.80 2.06
C GLN A 45 -65.83 -38.19 3.46
N ASP A 46 -64.99 -38.81 4.29
CA ASP A 46 -64.62 -38.30 5.62
C ASP A 46 -63.54 -37.19 5.57
N GLY A 47 -63.11 -36.80 4.36
CA GLY A 47 -62.12 -35.77 4.12
C GLY A 47 -60.67 -36.26 4.11
N THR A 48 -60.40 -37.54 4.37
CA THR A 48 -59.03 -38.09 4.29
C THR A 48 -58.51 -38.00 2.85
N TYR A 49 -57.26 -37.57 2.70
CA TYR A 49 -56.60 -37.42 1.41
C TYR A 49 -55.34 -38.27 1.35
N ILE A 50 -55.19 -39.05 0.27
CA ILE A 50 -54.00 -39.84 -0.01
C ILE A 50 -53.64 -39.68 -1.47
N SER A 51 -52.41 -39.22 -1.74
CA SER A 51 -51.82 -39.28 -3.07
C SER A 51 -50.74 -40.36 -3.13
N LYS A 52 -50.70 -41.07 -4.25
CA LYS A 52 -49.74 -42.13 -4.55
C LYS A 52 -49.01 -41.84 -5.86
N ASP A 53 -47.81 -42.37 -6.00
CA ASP A 53 -47.09 -42.35 -7.28
C ASP A 53 -47.54 -43.46 -8.24
N SER A 54 -46.89 -43.56 -9.40
CA SER A 54 -47.16 -44.60 -10.42
C SER A 54 -46.90 -46.03 -9.94
N LEU A 55 -46.13 -46.20 -8.85
CA LEU A 55 -45.80 -47.49 -8.25
C LEU A 55 -46.73 -47.83 -7.07
N GLY A 56 -47.68 -46.95 -6.73
CA GLY A 56 -48.63 -47.13 -5.63
C GLY A 56 -48.12 -46.73 -4.25
N ASN A 57 -46.92 -46.15 -4.16
CA ASN A 57 -46.35 -45.66 -2.90
C ASN A 57 -47.02 -44.36 -2.47
N ILE A 58 -47.35 -44.22 -1.19
CA ILE A 58 -47.95 -42.99 -0.66
C ILE A 58 -46.93 -41.86 -0.71
N ARG A 59 -47.33 -40.72 -1.27
CA ARG A 59 -46.50 -39.52 -1.40
C ARG A 59 -47.01 -38.36 -0.56
N ILE A 60 -48.33 -38.24 -0.42
CA ILE A 60 -48.95 -37.21 0.43
C ILE A 60 -50.12 -37.85 1.17
N LYS A 61 -50.24 -37.56 2.46
CA LYS A 61 -51.38 -37.98 3.28
C LYS A 61 -51.80 -36.86 4.21
N GLY A 62 -53.10 -36.60 4.31
CA GLY A 62 -53.65 -35.58 5.21
C GLY A 62 -55.17 -35.63 5.29
N LYS A 63 -55.77 -34.54 5.77
CA LYS A 63 -57.22 -34.41 5.87
C LYS A 63 -57.69 -33.03 5.45
N PHE A 64 -58.84 -32.97 4.79
CA PHE A 64 -59.55 -31.74 4.47
C PHE A 64 -60.85 -31.63 5.28
N ASN A 65 -61.24 -30.40 5.59
CA ASN A 65 -62.60 -30.02 5.96
C ASN A 65 -63.16 -29.12 4.86
N GLY A 66 -64.14 -29.62 4.09
CA GLY A 66 -64.58 -28.95 2.87
C GLY A 66 -63.41 -28.81 1.88
N ILE A 67 -63.02 -27.58 1.53
CA ILE A 67 -61.86 -27.30 0.65
C ILE A 67 -60.57 -26.97 1.41
N LYS A 68 -60.64 -26.80 2.73
CA LYS A 68 -59.51 -26.36 3.57
C LYS A 68 -58.74 -27.57 4.09
N ALA A 69 -57.42 -27.55 3.94
CA ALA A 69 -56.55 -28.55 4.55
C ALA A 69 -56.54 -28.37 6.06
N ILE A 70 -56.67 -29.42 6.85
CA ILE A 70 -56.69 -29.34 8.32
C ILE A 70 -55.82 -30.41 8.96
N GLY A 71 -55.35 -30.14 10.18
CA GLY A 71 -54.58 -31.09 10.97
C GLY A 71 -53.23 -31.43 10.36
N LYS A 72 -52.73 -32.64 10.64
CA LYS A 72 -51.40 -33.07 10.21
C LYS A 72 -51.40 -33.57 8.77
N TRP A 73 -50.46 -33.05 8.00
CA TRP A 73 -50.16 -33.45 6.64
C TRP A 73 -48.76 -34.01 6.57
N TYR A 74 -48.60 -35.10 5.82
CA TYR A 74 -47.36 -35.84 5.67
C TYR A 74 -46.99 -35.90 4.19
N VAL A 75 -45.74 -35.60 3.87
CA VAL A 75 -45.15 -35.74 2.54
C VAL A 75 -44.04 -36.77 2.66
N PHE A 76 -43.93 -37.67 1.69
CA PHE A 76 -42.97 -38.77 1.68
C PHE A 76 -42.03 -38.67 0.49
N PHE A 77 -40.75 -39.01 0.71
CA PHE A 77 -39.74 -39.16 -0.34
C PHE A 77 -40.09 -40.28 -1.30
N GLU A 78 -39.41 -40.35 -2.45
CA GLU A 78 -39.54 -41.46 -3.40
C GLU A 78 -39.27 -42.83 -2.78
N SER A 79 -38.36 -42.91 -1.80
CA SER A 79 -38.08 -44.12 -1.03
C SER A 79 -39.25 -44.60 -0.15
N GLY A 80 -40.25 -43.75 0.09
CA GLY A 80 -41.36 -44.02 1.02
C GLY A 80 -41.11 -43.54 2.44
N GLU A 81 -39.92 -43.01 2.74
CA GLU A 81 -39.60 -42.39 4.03
C GLU A 81 -40.25 -41.00 4.16
N LEU A 82 -40.45 -40.54 5.40
CA LEU A 82 -41.08 -39.24 5.66
C LEU A 82 -40.15 -38.11 5.21
N ASN A 83 -40.63 -37.26 4.30
CA ASN A 83 -39.93 -36.08 3.82
C ASN A 83 -40.24 -34.86 4.67
N SER A 84 -41.51 -34.61 4.96
CA SER A 84 -41.92 -33.47 5.79
C SER A 84 -43.29 -33.68 6.40
N ASN A 85 -43.56 -32.99 7.51
CA ASN A 85 -44.90 -32.85 8.06
C ASN A 85 -45.26 -31.40 8.36
N TYR A 86 -46.54 -31.09 8.16
CA TYR A 86 -47.15 -29.78 8.30
C TYR A 86 -48.37 -29.89 9.19
N VAL A 87 -48.69 -28.82 9.93
CA VAL A 87 -49.93 -28.70 10.69
C VAL A 87 -50.73 -27.54 10.13
N TYR A 88 -51.98 -27.79 9.76
CA TYR A 88 -52.92 -26.76 9.33
C TYR A 88 -54.01 -26.56 10.39
N ASN A 89 -54.38 -25.30 10.66
CA ASN A 89 -55.55 -24.98 11.47
C ASN A 89 -56.86 -25.16 10.67
N ASP A 90 -57.99 -24.96 11.34
CA ASP A 90 -59.34 -25.11 10.74
C ASP A 90 -59.60 -24.14 9.57
N ASP A 91 -58.79 -23.09 9.45
CA ASP A 91 -58.86 -22.13 8.35
C ASP A 91 -58.05 -22.51 7.12
N GLY A 92 -57.27 -23.59 7.18
CA GLY A 92 -56.41 -24.00 6.08
C GLY A 92 -55.08 -23.28 6.03
N ASN A 93 -54.71 -22.58 7.10
CA ASN A 93 -53.40 -21.95 7.24
C ASN A 93 -52.45 -22.87 7.99
N LEU A 94 -51.16 -22.86 7.62
CA LEU A 94 -50.12 -23.51 8.40
C LEU A 94 -50.03 -22.87 9.79
N ASP A 95 -50.20 -23.69 10.81
CA ASP A 95 -50.32 -23.25 12.19
C ASP A 95 -49.92 -24.43 13.10
N GLY A 96 -48.72 -24.35 13.66
CA GLY A 96 -48.13 -25.39 14.49
C GLY A 96 -46.79 -25.91 13.97
N LEU A 97 -46.40 -27.08 14.46
CA LEU A 97 -45.08 -27.66 14.24
C LEU A 97 -44.88 -28.08 12.77
N PHE A 98 -43.75 -27.68 12.22
CA PHE A 98 -43.22 -28.15 10.94
C PHE A 98 -41.92 -28.91 11.16
N VAL A 99 -41.76 -30.02 10.45
CA VAL A 99 -40.50 -30.76 10.39
C VAL A 99 -40.25 -31.25 8.97
N GLU A 100 -39.07 -30.99 8.45
CA GLU A 100 -38.52 -31.52 7.20
C GLU A 100 -37.36 -32.46 7.53
N TYR A 101 -37.19 -33.51 6.74
CA TYR A 101 -36.18 -34.54 6.90
C TYR A 101 -35.25 -34.58 5.67
N TYR A 102 -34.06 -35.15 5.86
CA TYR A 102 -33.19 -35.62 4.79
C TYR A 102 -33.60 -37.03 4.34
N ASN A 103 -33.10 -37.46 3.18
CA ASN A 103 -33.30 -38.82 2.64
C ASN A 103 -32.77 -39.95 3.55
N ASN A 104 -31.99 -39.63 4.58
CA ASN A 104 -31.49 -40.60 5.56
C ASN A 104 -32.34 -40.64 6.84
N GLY A 105 -33.51 -39.98 6.84
CA GLY A 105 -34.45 -39.93 7.96
C GLY A 105 -34.09 -38.93 9.07
N GLN A 106 -32.95 -38.24 9.00
CA GLN A 106 -32.60 -37.21 9.98
C GLN A 106 -33.34 -35.91 9.71
N ILE A 107 -33.60 -35.12 10.76
CA ILE A 107 -34.26 -33.81 10.61
C ILE A 107 -33.32 -32.90 9.81
N LYS A 108 -33.88 -32.19 8.84
CA LYS A 108 -33.24 -31.15 8.03
C LYS A 108 -33.60 -29.76 8.54
N SER A 109 -34.88 -29.55 8.86
CA SER A 109 -35.37 -28.30 9.41
C SER A 109 -36.58 -28.53 10.30
N ALA A 110 -36.72 -27.75 11.36
CA ALA A 110 -37.87 -27.78 12.22
C ALA A 110 -38.18 -26.40 12.79
N GLY A 111 -39.46 -26.10 13.00
CA GLY A 111 -39.90 -24.87 13.63
C GLY A 111 -41.42 -24.77 13.65
N TYR A 112 -41.94 -23.57 13.87
CA TYR A 112 -43.38 -23.33 13.97
C TYR A 112 -43.85 -22.40 12.86
N PHE A 113 -45.03 -22.69 12.34
CA PHE A 113 -45.79 -21.73 11.55
C PHE A 113 -46.89 -21.12 12.42
N GLU A 114 -47.16 -19.84 12.20
CA GLU A 114 -48.30 -19.11 12.75
C GLU A 114 -48.96 -18.41 11.56
N ASN A 115 -50.16 -18.87 11.18
CA ASN A 115 -50.91 -18.37 10.02
C ASN A 115 -50.07 -18.24 8.73
N ASN A 116 -49.44 -19.33 8.29
CA ASN A 116 -48.56 -19.42 7.11
C ASN A 116 -47.20 -18.71 7.22
N VAL A 117 -46.89 -18.08 8.35
CA VAL A 117 -45.62 -17.38 8.56
C VAL A 117 -44.75 -18.15 9.53
N GLN A 118 -43.46 -18.33 9.21
CA GLN A 118 -42.52 -18.94 10.14
C GLN A 118 -42.36 -18.08 11.40
N SER A 119 -42.46 -18.69 12.57
CA SER A 119 -42.49 -18.01 13.86
C SER A 119 -41.75 -18.83 14.93
N SER A 120 -41.45 -18.19 16.06
CA SER A 120 -40.81 -18.81 17.23
C SER A 120 -39.43 -19.41 16.90
N ILE A 121 -39.02 -20.47 17.62
CA ILE A 121 -37.70 -21.09 17.44
C ILE A 121 -37.71 -21.88 16.13
N TRP A 122 -36.75 -21.56 15.27
CA TRP A 122 -36.46 -22.28 14.03
C TRP A 122 -35.08 -22.90 14.10
N LYS A 123 -34.95 -24.13 13.62
CA LYS A 123 -33.70 -24.89 13.59
C LYS A 123 -33.48 -25.50 12.20
N THR A 124 -32.23 -25.49 11.76
CA THR A 124 -31.75 -26.31 10.65
C THR A 124 -30.66 -27.23 11.15
N PHE A 125 -30.46 -28.35 10.47
CA PHE A 125 -29.54 -29.40 10.86
C PHE A 125 -28.75 -29.85 9.65
N TYR A 126 -27.52 -30.28 9.86
CA TYR A 126 -26.72 -30.99 8.88
C TYR A 126 -27.29 -32.40 8.63
N SER A 127 -26.85 -33.04 7.54
CA SER A 127 -27.26 -34.39 7.17
C SER A 127 -26.72 -35.50 8.07
N ASP A 128 -25.99 -35.16 9.13
CA ASP A 128 -25.58 -36.06 10.21
C ASP A 128 -26.38 -35.82 11.51
N GLY A 129 -27.30 -34.85 11.51
CA GLY A 129 -28.22 -34.55 12.61
C GLY A 129 -27.70 -33.47 13.56
N ILE A 130 -26.50 -32.93 13.32
CA ILE A 130 -25.94 -31.83 14.11
C ILE A 130 -26.66 -30.53 13.74
N ILE A 131 -26.98 -29.70 14.73
CA ILE A 131 -27.62 -28.39 14.49
C ILE A 131 -26.69 -27.55 13.61
N GLU A 132 -27.23 -26.99 12.53
CA GLU A 132 -26.54 -26.08 11.62
C GLU A 132 -26.84 -24.63 12.00
N THR A 133 -28.11 -24.31 12.21
CA THR A 133 -28.55 -22.99 12.69
C THR A 133 -29.70 -23.11 13.68
N GLU A 134 -29.77 -22.18 14.63
CA GLU A 134 -30.96 -22.00 15.45
C GLU A 134 -31.18 -20.53 15.83
N GLY A 135 -32.44 -20.12 15.95
CA GLY A 135 -32.80 -18.78 16.43
C GLY A 135 -34.30 -18.52 16.39
N GLU A 136 -34.71 -17.35 16.88
CA GLU A 136 -36.11 -16.92 16.87
C GLU A 136 -36.45 -16.25 15.53
N LEU A 137 -37.60 -16.59 14.96
CA LEU A 137 -38.22 -15.89 13.84
C LEU A 137 -39.39 -15.04 14.35
N LEU A 138 -39.43 -13.78 13.91
CA LEU A 138 -40.54 -12.87 14.08
C LEU A 138 -41.03 -12.45 12.69
N GLU A 139 -42.29 -12.75 12.38
CA GLU A 139 -42.88 -12.48 11.05
C GLU A 139 -42.03 -13.04 9.88
N GLY A 140 -41.48 -14.25 10.05
CA GLY A 140 -40.64 -14.91 9.05
C GLY A 140 -39.23 -14.33 8.93
N LYS A 141 -38.83 -13.40 9.80
CA LYS A 141 -37.50 -12.77 9.79
C LYS A 141 -36.73 -13.12 11.05
N ARG A 142 -35.40 -13.19 10.94
CA ARG A 142 -34.53 -13.44 12.10
C ARG A 142 -34.73 -12.37 13.19
N TYR A 143 -34.83 -12.79 14.43
CA TYR A 143 -35.06 -11.90 15.56
C TYR A 143 -34.18 -12.32 16.75
N LYS A 144 -33.67 -11.33 17.49
CA LYS A 144 -32.71 -11.52 18.59
C LYS A 144 -31.50 -12.34 18.15
N GLN A 145 -31.04 -13.28 18.98
CA GLN A 145 -29.84 -14.06 18.75
C GLN A 145 -30.11 -15.25 17.83
N TRP A 146 -29.21 -15.44 16.86
CA TRP A 146 -29.09 -16.62 16.03
C TRP A 146 -27.71 -17.22 16.20
N ASN A 147 -27.67 -18.54 16.39
CA ASN A 147 -26.46 -19.32 16.50
C ASN A 147 -26.26 -20.13 15.21
N TYR A 148 -25.03 -20.16 14.73
CA TYR A 148 -24.62 -20.95 13.59
C TYR A 148 -23.49 -21.86 14.05
N TYR A 149 -23.47 -23.10 13.56
CA TYR A 149 -22.54 -24.12 14.01
C TYR A 149 -21.75 -24.71 12.84
N PHE A 150 -20.53 -25.16 13.12
CA PHE A 150 -19.79 -26.01 12.20
C PHE A 150 -20.39 -27.42 12.17
N PRO A 151 -20.08 -28.24 11.15
CA PRO A 151 -20.41 -29.67 11.14
C PRO A 151 -19.89 -30.43 12.37
N SER A 152 -18.89 -29.91 13.08
CA SER A 152 -18.42 -30.47 14.34
C SER A 152 -19.34 -30.22 15.54
N GLY A 153 -20.40 -29.42 15.38
CA GLY A 153 -21.32 -28.98 16.43
C GLY A 153 -20.80 -27.82 17.29
N LYS A 154 -19.60 -27.30 17.02
CA LYS A 154 -19.09 -26.09 17.68
C LYS A 154 -19.70 -24.84 17.08
N ILE A 155 -19.91 -23.81 17.91
CA ILE A 155 -20.39 -22.51 17.45
C ILE A 155 -19.39 -21.93 16.43
N LYS A 156 -19.93 -21.53 15.29
CA LYS A 156 -19.27 -20.82 14.20
C LYS A 156 -19.52 -19.32 14.29
N GLU A 157 -20.75 -18.94 14.62
CA GLU A 157 -21.16 -17.54 14.66
C GLU A 157 -22.33 -17.33 15.63
N VAL A 158 -22.34 -16.19 16.30
CA VAL A 158 -23.47 -15.67 17.07
C VAL A 158 -23.82 -14.30 16.52
N SER A 159 -25.03 -14.15 15.98
CA SER A 159 -25.50 -12.93 15.33
C SER A 159 -26.78 -12.41 15.96
N ASN A 160 -26.90 -11.09 16.13
CA ASN A 160 -28.06 -10.45 16.75
C ASN A 160 -28.85 -9.61 15.74
N TYR A 161 -30.18 -9.74 15.76
CA TYR A 161 -31.10 -9.11 14.81
C TYR A 161 -32.18 -8.29 15.52
N ASN A 162 -32.54 -7.14 14.95
CA ASN A 162 -33.67 -6.33 15.41
C ASN A 162 -35.03 -6.90 14.92
N PHE A 163 -36.14 -6.28 15.31
CA PHE A 163 -37.49 -6.68 14.92
C PHE A 163 -37.77 -6.61 13.40
N LYS A 164 -36.91 -5.96 12.62
CA LYS A 164 -37.02 -5.88 11.16
C LYS A 164 -36.25 -6.99 10.44
N GLY A 165 -35.52 -7.84 11.16
CA GLY A 165 -34.63 -8.83 10.56
C GLY A 165 -33.26 -8.31 10.16
N GLU A 166 -32.87 -7.12 10.63
CA GLU A 166 -31.59 -6.50 10.31
C GLU A 166 -30.58 -6.79 11.43
N LEU A 167 -29.33 -7.09 11.07
CA LEU A 167 -28.23 -7.23 12.03
C LEU A 167 -28.14 -5.97 12.90
N SER A 168 -28.30 -6.15 14.20
CA SER A 168 -28.33 -5.07 15.18
C SER A 168 -27.93 -5.64 16.53
N GLY A 169 -26.79 -5.19 17.05
CA GLY A 169 -26.11 -5.76 18.19
C GLY A 169 -24.80 -6.44 17.77
N LYS A 170 -24.33 -7.36 18.61
CA LYS A 170 -23.02 -7.99 18.45
C LYS A 170 -23.07 -9.16 17.47
N LEU A 171 -22.07 -9.27 16.61
CA LEU A 171 -21.76 -10.45 15.83
C LEU A 171 -20.40 -10.98 16.30
N ILE A 172 -20.33 -12.27 16.65
CA ILE A 172 -19.09 -12.93 17.06
C ILE A 172 -18.87 -14.14 16.17
N SER A 173 -17.69 -14.24 15.56
CA SER A 173 -17.29 -15.41 14.78
C SER A 173 -16.20 -16.22 15.50
N TYR A 174 -16.19 -17.52 15.25
CA TYR A 174 -15.28 -18.49 15.85
C TYR A 174 -14.66 -19.38 14.77
N ASP A 175 -13.48 -19.92 15.05
CA ASP A 175 -12.86 -20.97 14.24
C ASP A 175 -13.40 -22.37 14.60
N GLU A 176 -13.01 -23.40 13.84
CA GLU A 176 -13.42 -24.79 14.07
C GLU A 176 -12.93 -25.36 15.42
N PHE A 177 -11.98 -24.69 16.08
CA PHE A 177 -11.49 -25.08 17.39
C PHE A 177 -12.30 -24.43 18.53
N GLY A 178 -13.15 -23.44 18.22
CA GLY A 178 -13.95 -22.68 19.18
C GLY A 178 -13.26 -21.41 19.68
N LYS A 179 -12.19 -20.97 19.03
CA LYS A 179 -11.51 -19.71 19.35
C LYS A 179 -12.17 -18.57 18.60
N LYS A 180 -12.37 -17.45 19.30
CA LYS A 180 -12.94 -16.24 18.69
C LYS A 180 -12.00 -15.73 17.59
N VAL A 181 -12.57 -15.42 16.42
CA VAL A 181 -11.87 -14.86 15.25
C VAL A 181 -12.13 -13.36 15.14
N SER A 182 -13.39 -12.94 15.30
CA SER A 182 -13.77 -11.53 15.28
C SER A 182 -14.97 -11.22 16.16
N GLU A 183 -15.10 -9.95 16.55
CA GLU A 183 -16.25 -9.41 17.23
C GLU A 183 -16.59 -8.02 16.66
N ALA A 184 -17.82 -7.84 16.21
CA ALA A 184 -18.28 -6.63 15.53
C ALA A 184 -19.62 -6.17 16.10
N ASN A 185 -19.83 -4.86 16.17
CA ASN A 185 -21.12 -4.29 16.54
C ASN A 185 -21.83 -3.74 15.30
N TYR A 186 -23.13 -4.00 15.20
CA TYR A 186 -23.99 -3.57 14.10
C TYR A 186 -25.16 -2.74 14.60
N ILE A 187 -25.61 -1.78 13.79
CA ILE A 187 -26.90 -1.12 13.90
C ILE A 187 -27.52 -1.12 12.50
N ASN A 188 -28.69 -1.74 12.36
CA ASN A 188 -29.46 -1.81 11.10
C ASN A 188 -28.59 -2.22 9.89
N ASN A 189 -27.95 -3.39 9.99
CA ASN A 189 -27.03 -3.98 8.99
C ASN A 189 -25.71 -3.22 8.75
N LYS A 190 -25.42 -2.13 9.46
CA LYS A 190 -24.18 -1.38 9.32
C LYS A 190 -23.29 -1.55 10.53
N LEU A 191 -21.99 -1.75 10.30
CA LEU A 191 -21.00 -1.73 11.37
C LEU A 191 -21.06 -0.42 12.13
N ASN A 192 -21.22 -0.48 13.44
CA ASN A 192 -21.34 0.70 14.28
C ASN A 192 -20.92 0.39 15.71
N GLY A 193 -19.84 1.01 16.17
CA GLY A 193 -19.20 0.76 17.44
C GLY A 193 -17.89 0.00 17.29
N ARG A 194 -17.46 -0.64 18.39
CA ARG A 194 -16.17 -1.33 18.48
C ARG A 194 -16.11 -2.54 17.56
N TYR A 195 -14.95 -2.77 16.97
CA TYR A 195 -14.59 -3.91 16.15
C TYR A 195 -13.30 -4.53 16.65
N LEU A 196 -13.22 -5.86 16.67
CA LEU A 196 -12.07 -6.63 17.14
C LEU A 196 -11.80 -7.81 16.21
N GLU A 197 -10.53 -8.04 15.91
CA GLU A 197 -10.02 -9.29 15.34
C GLU A 197 -9.01 -9.91 16.31
N PHE A 198 -8.91 -11.24 16.28
CA PHE A 198 -8.08 -12.00 17.19
C PHE A 198 -7.14 -12.94 16.44
N TYR A 199 -5.93 -13.10 16.97
CA TYR A 199 -5.04 -14.17 16.57
C TYR A 199 -5.50 -15.52 17.11
N TYR A 200 -4.98 -16.60 16.53
CA TYR A 200 -5.23 -17.98 16.99
C TYR A 200 -4.79 -18.24 18.44
N ASN A 201 -4.00 -17.37 19.06
CA ASN A 201 -3.61 -17.44 20.48
C ASN A 201 -4.57 -16.67 21.41
N GLY A 202 -5.64 -16.06 20.86
CA GLY A 202 -6.65 -15.30 21.59
C GLY A 202 -6.28 -13.84 21.88
N ARG A 203 -5.09 -13.38 21.48
CA ARG A 203 -4.71 -11.97 21.59
C ARG A 203 -5.39 -11.15 20.50
N ILE A 204 -5.69 -9.88 20.79
CA ILE A 204 -6.23 -8.94 19.81
C ILE A 204 -5.17 -8.75 18.72
N ALA A 205 -5.58 -8.89 17.47
CA ALA A 205 -4.78 -8.57 16.29
C ALA A 205 -5.09 -7.16 15.78
N LEU A 206 -6.37 -6.78 15.81
CA LEU A 206 -6.84 -5.48 15.35
C LEU A 206 -8.00 -5.02 16.24
N GLU A 207 -7.98 -3.75 16.62
CA GLU A 207 -9.09 -3.09 17.31
C GLU A 207 -9.38 -1.75 16.66
N GLY A 208 -10.66 -1.41 16.53
CA GLY A 208 -11.05 -0.07 16.09
C GLY A 208 -12.53 0.20 16.27
N TYR A 209 -12.97 1.31 15.67
CA TYR A 209 -14.36 1.76 15.74
C TYR A 209 -14.91 2.03 14.35
N TYR A 210 -16.17 1.66 14.15
CA TYR A 210 -16.96 2.04 12.99
C TYR A 210 -18.06 3.02 13.41
N ASN A 211 -18.38 3.95 12.53
CA ASN A 211 -19.56 4.80 12.61
C ASN A 211 -20.35 4.66 11.30
N LYS A 212 -21.57 4.13 11.37
CA LYS A 212 -22.46 3.94 10.21
C LYS A 212 -21.81 3.21 9.01
N GLY A 213 -20.93 2.25 9.28
CA GLY A 213 -20.26 1.41 8.30
C GLY A 213 -18.88 1.89 7.87
N LEU A 214 -18.43 3.08 8.32
CA LEU A 214 -17.16 3.68 7.96
C LEU A 214 -16.20 3.68 9.16
N LYS A 215 -14.90 3.46 8.94
CA LYS A 215 -13.87 3.54 9.98
C LYS A 215 -13.87 4.93 10.59
N ASP A 216 -13.82 4.99 11.91
CA ASP A 216 -13.81 6.23 12.66
C ASP A 216 -12.90 6.09 13.89
N SER A 217 -12.51 7.22 14.47
CA SER A 217 -11.74 7.31 15.71
C SER A 217 -10.34 6.71 15.59
N ILE A 218 -9.99 5.69 16.38
CA ILE A 218 -8.64 5.11 16.45
C ILE A 218 -8.71 3.62 16.10
N TRP A 219 -7.75 3.18 15.31
CA TRP A 219 -7.51 1.81 14.90
C TRP A 219 -6.10 1.39 15.30
N GLU A 220 -6.00 0.30 16.02
CA GLU A 220 -4.76 -0.24 16.58
C GLU A 220 -4.56 -1.67 16.10
N GLU A 221 -3.41 -1.93 15.47
CA GLU A 221 -2.97 -3.27 15.11
C GLU A 221 -1.86 -3.70 16.05
N TYR A 222 -1.91 -4.96 16.44
CA TYR A 222 -0.94 -5.60 17.31
C TYR A 222 -0.35 -6.79 16.56
N ASN A 223 0.92 -7.08 16.79
CA ASN A 223 1.52 -8.33 16.34
C ASN A 223 1.08 -9.52 17.21
N ILE A 224 1.46 -10.73 16.82
CA ILE A 224 1.10 -11.95 17.55
C ILE A 224 1.58 -12.00 19.01
N TRP A 225 2.60 -11.21 19.35
CA TRP A 225 3.16 -11.06 20.69
C TRP A 225 2.50 -9.93 21.50
N GLY A 226 1.53 -9.22 20.94
CA GLY A 226 0.78 -8.15 21.59
C GLY A 226 1.48 -6.79 21.58
N SER A 227 2.57 -6.63 20.82
CA SER A 227 3.20 -5.32 20.62
C SER A 227 2.46 -4.57 19.52
N LEU A 228 2.24 -3.27 19.70
CA LEU A 228 1.65 -2.40 18.67
C LEU A 228 2.48 -2.43 17.38
N SER A 229 1.80 -2.55 16.24
CA SER A 229 2.35 -2.40 14.89
C SER A 229 2.01 -1.02 14.34
N PHE A 230 0.77 -0.57 14.51
CA PHE A 230 0.38 0.81 14.23
C PHE A 230 -0.78 1.27 15.11
N ARG A 231 -0.92 2.60 15.17
CA ARG A 231 -2.08 3.31 15.70
C ARG A 231 -2.48 4.40 14.72
N LYS A 232 -3.62 4.25 14.08
CA LYS A 232 -4.09 5.12 13.00
C LYS A 232 -5.44 5.73 13.34
N SER A 233 -5.60 7.02 13.10
CA SER A 233 -6.88 7.69 13.33
C SER A 233 -7.63 7.97 12.03
N TYR A 234 -8.95 7.77 12.07
CA TYR A 234 -9.82 7.87 10.91
C TYR A 234 -11.04 8.74 11.23
N LYS A 235 -11.62 9.35 10.19
CA LYS A 235 -12.91 10.02 10.23
C LYS A 235 -13.67 9.67 8.95
N ASP A 236 -14.76 8.92 9.10
CA ASP A 236 -15.61 8.49 7.97
C ASP A 236 -14.77 7.86 6.82
N ASP A 237 -13.95 6.86 7.17
CA ASP A 237 -12.96 6.15 6.33
C ASP A 237 -11.73 6.96 5.87
N LEU A 238 -11.71 8.28 6.08
CA LEU A 238 -10.57 9.12 5.70
C LEU A 238 -9.52 9.19 6.81
N GLU A 239 -8.25 9.22 6.42
CA GLU A 239 -7.13 9.43 7.34
C GLU A 239 -7.29 10.77 8.07
N ASN A 240 -7.16 10.77 9.38
CA ASN A 240 -7.36 11.99 10.17
C ASN A 240 -6.45 12.03 11.38
N LEU A 241 -6.11 13.24 11.82
CA LEU A 241 -5.22 13.48 12.96
C LEU A 241 -3.87 12.79 12.79
N LYS A 242 -3.42 12.01 13.78
CA LYS A 242 -2.08 11.44 13.84
C LYS A 242 -2.10 9.94 13.60
N TRP A 243 -1.16 9.48 12.79
CA TRP A 243 -0.84 8.07 12.59
C TRP A 243 0.53 7.77 13.18
N GLU A 244 0.65 6.64 13.86
CA GLU A 244 1.87 6.18 14.52
C GLU A 244 2.18 4.76 14.06
N TYR A 245 3.44 4.51 13.72
CA TYR A 245 3.96 3.20 13.33
C TYR A 245 5.06 2.83 14.31
N TYR A 246 5.15 1.54 14.63
CA TYR A 246 6.08 1.06 15.65
C TYR A 246 7.00 -0.01 15.07
N TYR A 247 8.25 0.01 15.53
CA TYR A 247 9.19 -1.08 15.34
C TYR A 247 8.78 -2.30 16.18
N GLU A 248 9.31 -3.48 15.86
CA GLU A 248 9.09 -4.70 16.65
C GLU A 248 9.50 -4.57 18.12
N ASN A 249 10.46 -3.69 18.42
CA ASN A 249 10.90 -3.38 19.78
C ASN A 249 9.96 -2.42 20.55
N GLY A 250 8.84 -2.02 19.94
CA GLY A 250 7.82 -1.13 20.52
C GLY A 250 8.13 0.37 20.43
N ASN A 251 9.27 0.75 19.87
CA ASN A 251 9.60 2.17 19.68
C ASN A 251 8.88 2.72 18.46
N ILE A 252 8.47 4.00 18.52
CA ILE A 252 7.88 4.69 17.37
C ILE A 252 8.91 4.72 16.24
N GLN A 253 8.51 4.25 15.06
CA GLN A 253 9.25 4.33 13.82
C GLN A 253 8.91 5.61 13.05
N LYS A 254 7.62 5.94 12.99
CA LYS A 254 7.14 7.05 12.17
C LYS A 254 5.87 7.64 12.75
N THR A 255 5.73 8.96 12.65
CA THR A 255 4.48 9.67 12.89
C THR A 255 4.10 10.49 11.67
N GLU A 256 2.84 10.40 11.27
CA GLU A 256 2.26 11.11 10.13
C GLU A 256 1.04 11.92 10.60
N SER A 257 0.76 13.04 9.92
CA SER A 257 -0.36 13.92 10.25
C SER A 257 -1.27 14.14 9.04
N TYR A 258 -2.58 13.99 9.24
CA TYR A 258 -3.61 14.04 8.20
C TYR A 258 -4.78 14.92 8.63
N VAL A 259 -5.43 15.54 7.65
CA VAL A 259 -6.73 16.20 7.78
C VAL A 259 -7.63 15.68 6.67
N LEU A 260 -8.56 14.78 7.00
CA LEU A 260 -9.53 14.19 6.08
C LEU A 260 -8.92 13.65 4.77
N GLY A 261 -7.92 12.78 4.90
CA GLY A 261 -7.22 12.10 3.80
C GLY A 261 -6.03 12.87 3.23
N ILE A 262 -5.87 14.14 3.60
CA ILE A 262 -4.82 15.01 3.07
C ILE A 262 -3.67 15.09 4.08
N LYS A 263 -2.43 14.85 3.65
CA LYS A 263 -1.23 15.03 4.50
C LYS A 263 -1.09 16.50 4.86
N ASN A 264 -1.09 16.78 6.15
CA ASN A 264 -1.04 18.15 6.66
C ASN A 264 -0.45 18.17 8.07
N GLY A 265 0.60 18.97 8.26
CA GLY A 265 1.31 19.13 9.53
C GLY A 265 2.64 18.39 9.58
N LEU A 266 3.05 18.06 10.80
CA LEU A 266 4.40 17.57 11.10
C LEU A 266 4.50 16.04 10.95
N PHE A 267 5.56 15.61 10.27
CA PHE A 267 5.94 14.23 10.08
C PHE A 267 7.31 14.00 10.72
N LYS A 268 7.47 12.84 11.36
CA LYS A 268 8.72 12.44 12.01
C LYS A 268 9.02 10.99 11.73
N GLU A 269 10.29 10.69 11.51
CA GLU A 269 10.82 9.34 11.43
C GLU A 269 11.92 9.19 12.46
N PHE A 270 12.00 8.02 13.08
CA PHE A 270 12.92 7.73 14.17
C PHE A 270 13.72 6.49 13.85
N TYR A 271 14.94 6.43 14.37
CA TYR A 271 15.73 5.20 14.40
C TYR A 271 15.20 4.22 15.46
N PRO A 272 15.53 2.92 15.37
CA PRO A 272 15.13 1.93 16.38
C PRO A 272 15.58 2.26 17.81
N ASN A 273 16.61 3.10 17.97
CA ASN A 273 17.11 3.59 19.26
C ASN A 273 16.35 4.82 19.80
N LYS A 274 15.19 5.17 19.23
CA LYS A 274 14.32 6.32 19.56
C LYS A 274 14.83 7.69 19.13
N ARG A 275 16.03 7.79 18.55
CA ARG A 275 16.54 9.08 18.06
C ARG A 275 15.80 9.49 16.80
N LEU A 276 15.56 10.79 16.64
CA LEU A 276 14.98 11.36 15.43
C LEU A 276 15.92 11.07 14.26
N SER A 277 15.37 10.60 13.14
CA SER A 277 16.08 10.42 11.88
C SER A 277 15.68 11.51 10.90
N LYS A 278 14.38 11.82 10.81
CA LYS A 278 13.87 12.87 9.92
C LYS A 278 12.74 13.65 10.57
N GLN A 279 12.66 14.93 10.24
CA GLN A 279 11.54 15.79 10.58
C GLN A 279 11.21 16.69 9.40
N TYR A 280 9.96 16.66 8.95
CA TYR A 280 9.51 17.39 7.78
C TYR A 280 8.02 17.73 7.89
N TYR A 281 7.57 18.71 7.11
CA TYR A 281 6.17 19.16 7.13
C TYR A 281 5.51 18.93 5.78
N TYR A 282 4.20 18.65 5.84
CA TYR A 282 3.32 18.63 4.68
C TYR A 282 2.28 19.73 4.80
N LYS A 283 1.92 20.34 3.67
CA LYS A 283 0.78 21.23 3.53
C LYS A 283 0.03 20.84 2.27
N ASN A 284 -1.19 20.33 2.43
CA ASN A 284 -2.05 19.88 1.34
C ASN A 284 -1.35 18.88 0.40
N ASP A 285 -0.78 17.81 0.97
CA ASP A 285 -0.02 16.76 0.25
C ASP A 285 1.33 17.15 -0.36
N PHE A 286 1.73 18.42 -0.30
CA PHE A 286 3.05 18.86 -0.72
C PHE A 286 4.00 18.99 0.47
N LEU A 287 5.26 18.56 0.31
CA LEU A 287 6.31 18.92 1.26
C LEU A 287 6.44 20.43 1.32
N ASP A 288 6.49 20.97 2.52
CA ASP A 288 6.47 22.40 2.76
C ASP A 288 7.26 22.73 4.03
N SER A 289 7.74 23.96 4.15
CA SER A 289 8.45 24.45 5.34
C SER A 289 9.76 23.68 5.63
N LEU A 290 10.19 23.66 6.89
CA LEU A 290 11.52 23.18 7.31
C LEU A 290 11.66 21.66 7.20
N TYR A 291 12.85 21.24 6.77
CA TYR A 291 13.26 19.85 6.62
C TYR A 291 14.55 19.60 7.41
N TYR A 292 14.60 18.50 8.16
CA TYR A 292 15.77 18.08 8.91
C TYR A 292 16.01 16.58 8.75
N GLU A 293 17.27 16.20 8.57
CA GLU A 293 17.75 14.83 8.72
C GLU A 293 18.86 14.76 9.76
N TYR A 294 18.90 13.65 10.48
CA TYR A 294 19.85 13.37 11.53
C TYR A 294 20.48 12.00 11.30
N LEU A 295 21.73 11.84 11.70
CA LEU A 295 22.45 10.57 11.72
C LEU A 295 22.01 9.70 12.91
N PRO A 296 22.31 8.39 12.93
CA PRO A 296 21.97 7.50 14.05
C PRO A 296 22.57 7.92 15.42
N ASN A 297 23.67 8.68 15.39
CA ASN A 297 24.28 9.26 16.59
C ASN A 297 23.51 10.49 17.14
N GLY A 298 22.56 11.03 16.37
CA GLY A 298 21.77 12.22 16.70
C GLY A 298 22.28 13.53 16.10
N SER A 299 23.43 13.52 15.42
CA SER A 299 23.99 14.72 14.80
C SER A 299 23.20 15.10 13.54
N LEU A 300 23.00 16.40 13.33
CA LEU A 300 22.31 16.93 12.16
C LEU A 300 23.13 16.62 10.89
N SER A 301 22.52 16.02 9.87
CA SER A 301 23.16 15.74 8.57
C SER A 301 22.68 16.67 7.47
N VAL A 302 21.41 17.09 7.50
CA VAL A 302 20.81 17.93 6.47
C VAL A 302 19.79 18.85 7.11
N GLU A 303 19.80 20.11 6.69
CA GLU A 303 18.70 21.04 6.93
C GLU A 303 18.39 21.85 5.66
N GLY A 304 17.13 22.23 5.51
CA GLY A 304 16.69 23.11 4.45
C GLY A 304 15.19 23.36 4.51
N GLU A 305 14.64 23.87 3.42
CA GLU A 305 13.20 24.12 3.31
C GLU A 305 12.65 23.58 1.98
N PHE A 306 11.37 23.17 2.04
CA PHE A 306 10.55 22.87 0.88
C PHE A 306 9.46 23.93 0.72
N ASN A 307 9.09 24.20 -0.52
CA ASN A 307 7.95 25.01 -0.87
C ASN A 307 7.21 24.32 -2.03
N PHE A 308 5.94 23.98 -1.83
CA PHE A 308 5.12 23.22 -2.79
C PHE A 308 5.79 21.95 -3.35
N GLY A 309 6.47 21.20 -2.48
CA GLY A 309 7.10 19.93 -2.83
C GLY A 309 8.52 20.05 -3.38
N LEU A 310 9.02 21.26 -3.63
CA LEU A 310 10.33 21.51 -4.23
C LEU A 310 11.27 22.14 -3.21
N LYS A 311 12.57 21.79 -3.26
CA LYS A 311 13.60 22.45 -2.46
C LYS A 311 13.64 23.94 -2.78
N SER A 312 13.61 24.74 -1.73
CA SER A 312 13.70 26.19 -1.75
C SER A 312 14.73 26.65 -0.72
N GLY A 313 15.15 27.90 -0.81
CA GLY A 313 15.94 28.57 0.23
C GLY A 313 17.29 27.92 0.49
N LEU A 314 17.83 28.18 1.68
CA LEU A 314 19.15 27.74 2.10
C LEU A 314 19.12 26.26 2.46
N TRP A 315 20.05 25.50 1.90
CA TRP A 315 20.28 24.10 2.25
C TRP A 315 21.69 23.93 2.79
N THR A 316 21.79 23.27 3.94
CA THR A 316 23.04 22.96 4.61
C THR A 316 23.16 21.45 4.76
N THR A 317 24.29 20.90 4.33
CA THR A 317 24.61 19.48 4.49
C THR A 317 25.87 19.35 5.31
N PHE A 318 25.86 18.42 6.26
CA PHE A 318 26.96 18.08 7.15
C PHE A 318 27.49 16.69 6.82
N ARG A 319 28.77 16.47 7.14
CA ARG A 319 29.44 15.17 7.04
C ARG A 319 29.16 14.35 8.30
N GLU A 320 29.57 13.07 8.28
CA GLU A 320 29.48 12.19 9.46
C GLU A 320 30.31 12.68 10.65
N ASP A 321 31.34 13.50 10.41
CA ASP A 321 32.18 14.12 11.43
C ASP A 321 31.68 15.51 11.86
N GLU A 322 30.41 15.84 11.56
CA GLU A 322 29.72 17.09 11.93
C GLU A 322 30.25 18.36 11.24
N ASN A 323 31.32 18.25 10.46
CA ASN A 323 31.81 19.36 9.65
C ASN A 323 30.89 19.62 8.45
N LEU A 324 30.81 20.87 8.03
CA LEU A 324 30.06 21.26 6.83
C LEU A 324 30.58 20.48 5.61
N TYR A 325 29.65 20.02 4.79
CA TYR A 325 29.94 19.47 3.46
C TYR A 325 29.67 20.51 2.39
N SER A 326 28.47 21.11 2.45
CA SER A 326 28.01 22.07 1.47
C SER A 326 26.96 23.01 2.06
N ILE A 327 26.91 24.22 1.54
CA ILE A 327 25.86 25.19 1.83
C ILE A 327 25.55 26.00 0.57
N GLY A 328 24.27 26.25 0.30
CA GLY A 328 23.84 27.07 -0.82
C GLY A 328 22.33 27.09 -0.99
N HIS A 329 21.85 27.90 -1.93
CA HIS A 329 20.42 28.07 -2.13
C HIS A 329 19.87 27.15 -3.24
N TYR A 330 18.65 26.67 -3.03
CA TYR A 330 17.82 26.05 -4.05
C TYR A 330 16.67 26.98 -4.44
N LEU A 331 16.30 26.93 -5.73
CA LEU A 331 15.08 27.52 -6.27
C LEU A 331 14.40 26.45 -7.13
N ASN A 332 13.27 25.93 -6.66
CA ASN A 332 12.49 24.90 -7.35
C ASN A 332 13.35 23.68 -7.72
N ASP A 333 14.00 23.08 -6.72
CA ASP A 333 14.93 21.94 -6.86
C ASP A 333 16.25 22.21 -7.61
N LEU A 334 16.43 23.40 -8.18
CA LEU A 334 17.66 23.75 -8.88
C LEU A 334 18.58 24.57 -7.99
N GLN A 335 19.88 24.22 -7.95
CA GLN A 335 20.87 25.05 -7.28
C GLN A 335 20.87 26.46 -7.89
N HIS A 336 20.84 27.47 -7.03
CA HIS A 336 20.75 28.87 -7.42
C HIS A 336 21.57 29.74 -6.47
N GLY A 337 22.20 30.80 -6.99
CA GLY A 337 22.98 31.73 -6.18
C GLY A 337 24.31 31.15 -5.72
N GLU A 338 24.83 31.67 -4.61
CA GLU A 338 26.13 31.28 -4.07
C GLU A 338 26.10 29.87 -3.45
N TRP A 339 27.15 29.12 -3.74
CA TRP A 339 27.38 27.79 -3.20
C TRP A 339 28.79 27.67 -2.68
N LYS A 340 28.94 27.01 -1.53
CA LYS A 340 30.23 26.65 -0.93
C LYS A 340 30.25 25.17 -0.62
N TYR A 341 31.40 24.56 -0.89
CA TYR A 341 31.73 23.19 -0.53
C TYR A 341 32.95 23.23 0.36
N PHE A 342 33.06 22.28 1.28
CA PHE A 342 34.13 22.27 2.28
C PHE A 342 34.90 20.95 2.26
N HIS A 343 36.19 21.04 2.54
CA HIS A 343 37.07 19.90 2.83
C HIS A 343 36.66 19.24 4.15
N LYS A 344 37.23 18.05 4.42
CA LYS A 344 36.96 17.32 5.66
C LYS A 344 37.26 18.13 6.92
N PHE A 345 38.30 18.96 6.89
CA PHE A 345 38.74 19.78 8.03
C PHE A 345 38.06 21.16 8.09
N GLY A 346 37.00 21.41 7.32
CA GLY A 346 36.20 22.63 7.38
C GLY A 346 36.70 23.79 6.53
N ASN A 347 37.89 23.71 5.92
CA ASN A 347 38.34 24.69 4.94
C ASN A 347 37.44 24.66 3.69
N VAL A 348 37.20 25.81 3.06
CA VAL A 348 36.46 25.85 1.78
C VAL A 348 37.24 25.03 0.76
N LEU A 349 36.54 24.13 0.06
CA LEU A 349 37.04 23.35 -1.07
C LEU A 349 36.79 24.09 -2.37
N SER A 350 35.58 24.61 -2.54
CA SER A 350 35.24 25.42 -3.70
C SER A 350 34.04 26.30 -3.42
N GLU A 351 33.98 27.44 -4.08
CA GLU A 351 32.83 28.33 -4.06
C GLU A 351 32.58 28.97 -5.42
N GLY A 352 31.33 29.34 -5.66
CA GLY A 352 30.91 29.99 -6.90
C GLY A 352 29.39 30.09 -7.01
N ILE A 353 28.92 30.51 -8.17
CA ILE A 353 27.49 30.73 -8.41
C ILE A 353 26.92 29.55 -9.20
N TYR A 354 25.72 29.13 -8.82
CA TYR A 354 24.84 28.30 -9.63
C TYR A 354 23.70 29.11 -10.21
N GLU A 355 23.32 28.80 -11.45
CA GLU A 355 22.15 29.35 -12.11
C GLU A 355 21.43 28.23 -12.85
N GLY A 356 20.15 27.99 -12.52
CA GLY A 356 19.36 26.91 -13.11
C GLY A 356 19.97 25.52 -12.91
N GLY A 357 20.68 25.28 -11.81
CA GLY A 357 21.35 24.01 -11.53
C GLY A 357 22.73 23.85 -12.18
N PHE A 358 23.21 24.84 -12.93
CA PHE A 358 24.53 24.79 -13.57
C PHE A 358 25.50 25.79 -12.94
N LYS A 359 26.78 25.41 -12.84
CA LYS A 359 27.84 26.35 -12.46
C LYS A 359 27.87 27.51 -13.45
N ASN A 360 27.86 28.74 -12.96
CA ASN A 360 27.90 29.94 -13.77
C ASN A 360 28.78 31.01 -13.13
N GLY A 361 29.46 31.81 -13.96
CA GLY A 361 30.37 32.86 -13.48
C GLY A 361 31.63 32.31 -12.83
N GLN A 362 32.24 33.11 -11.96
CA GLN A 362 33.51 32.78 -11.32
C GLN A 362 33.37 31.65 -10.30
N TRP A 363 34.34 30.75 -10.34
CA TRP A 363 34.51 29.66 -9.40
C TRP A 363 35.93 29.66 -8.87
N ILE A 364 36.05 29.51 -7.56
CA ILE A 364 37.31 29.48 -6.83
C ILE A 364 37.42 28.11 -6.18
N LEU A 365 38.56 27.44 -6.37
CA LEU A 365 38.90 26.16 -5.78
C LEU A 365 40.11 26.34 -4.88
N TYR A 366 40.09 25.66 -3.75
CA TYR A 366 41.13 25.76 -2.73
C TYR A 366 41.65 24.36 -2.37
N ASP A 367 42.92 24.28 -2.01
CA ASP A 367 43.55 23.08 -1.47
C ASP A 367 43.03 22.73 -0.06
N GLU A 368 43.45 21.59 0.48
CA GLU A 368 43.03 21.11 1.80
C GLU A 368 43.41 22.05 2.97
N TYR A 369 44.35 22.97 2.75
CA TYR A 369 44.81 23.98 3.69
C TYR A 369 44.13 25.34 3.49
N GLY A 370 43.18 25.44 2.57
CA GLY A 370 42.43 26.66 2.28
C GLY A 370 43.19 27.67 1.40
N LYS A 371 44.24 27.24 0.69
CA LYS A 371 44.99 28.10 -0.23
C LYS A 371 44.42 27.99 -1.63
N LEU A 372 44.48 29.08 -2.39
CA LEU A 372 44.01 29.12 -3.78
C LEU A 372 44.72 28.06 -4.63
N ASP A 373 43.92 27.19 -5.27
CA ASP A 373 44.39 26.12 -6.16
C ASP A 373 44.03 26.43 -7.61
N GLU A 374 42.74 26.73 -7.88
CA GLU A 374 42.28 27.14 -9.20
C GLU A 374 41.26 28.29 -9.12
N ILE A 375 41.25 29.16 -10.13
CA ILE A 375 40.19 30.14 -10.35
C ILE A 375 39.86 30.25 -11.82
N GLY A 376 38.59 30.40 -12.15
CA GLY A 376 38.16 30.64 -13.52
C GLY A 376 36.65 30.77 -13.63
N ASN A 377 36.13 30.83 -14.85
CA ASN A 377 34.70 30.99 -15.08
C ASN A 377 34.06 29.72 -15.64
N TYR A 378 32.81 29.50 -15.25
CA TYR A 378 31.89 28.57 -15.91
C TYR A 378 30.80 29.34 -16.65
N LYS A 379 30.31 28.74 -17.74
CA LYS A 379 29.10 29.17 -18.44
C LYS A 379 28.24 27.94 -18.70
N ASN A 380 27.04 27.92 -18.13
CA ASN A 380 26.11 26.77 -18.22
C ASN A 380 26.78 25.42 -17.88
N GLY A 381 27.60 25.40 -16.82
CA GLY A 381 28.27 24.20 -16.33
C GLY A 381 29.56 23.83 -17.06
N LEU A 382 29.95 24.55 -18.12
CA LEU A 382 31.18 24.31 -18.89
C LEU A 382 32.25 25.34 -18.54
N LYS A 383 33.52 24.93 -18.36
CA LYS A 383 34.65 25.87 -18.20
C LYS A 383 34.68 26.82 -19.40
N GLU A 384 34.83 28.12 -19.14
CA GLU A 384 34.82 29.19 -20.13
C GLU A 384 35.86 30.26 -19.77
N GLY A 385 36.58 30.77 -20.79
CA GLY A 385 37.57 31.81 -20.64
C GLY A 385 38.85 31.34 -19.93
N LEU A 386 39.56 32.30 -19.33
CA LEU A 386 40.84 32.08 -18.66
C LEU A 386 40.67 31.42 -17.29
N TRP A 387 41.46 30.40 -17.05
CA TRP A 387 41.59 29.65 -15.81
C TRP A 387 43.03 29.75 -15.32
N GLY A 388 43.21 30.14 -14.06
CA GLY A 388 44.51 30.19 -13.40
C GLY A 388 44.66 29.01 -12.45
N ARG A 389 45.79 28.31 -12.52
CA ARG A 389 46.23 27.28 -11.57
C ARG A 389 47.37 27.84 -10.74
N PHE A 390 47.38 27.55 -9.44
CA PHE A 390 48.35 28.12 -8.50
C PHE A 390 49.09 27.04 -7.72
N HIS A 391 50.29 27.39 -7.27
CA HIS A 391 51.03 26.60 -6.30
C HIS A 391 50.49 26.83 -4.89
N THR A 392 50.82 25.91 -3.99
CA THR A 392 50.53 26.04 -2.53
C THR A 392 51.18 27.27 -1.86
N ASN A 393 52.04 28.01 -2.55
CA ASN A 393 52.60 29.29 -2.09
C ASN A 393 51.88 30.53 -2.68
N GLY A 394 50.81 30.32 -3.47
CA GLY A 394 50.02 31.37 -4.12
C GLY A 394 50.61 31.89 -5.44
N LYS A 395 51.76 31.40 -5.91
CA LYS A 395 52.29 31.79 -7.22
C LYS A 395 51.54 31.08 -8.33
N LEU A 396 51.32 31.80 -9.44
CA LEU A 396 50.76 31.24 -10.67
C LEU A 396 51.63 30.07 -11.15
N LYS A 397 50.99 28.93 -11.36
CA LYS A 397 51.57 27.69 -11.87
C LYS A 397 51.37 27.59 -13.38
N GLN A 398 50.15 27.87 -13.85
CA GLN A 398 49.78 27.75 -15.26
C GLN A 398 48.46 28.48 -15.55
N GLU A 399 48.31 28.98 -16.77
CA GLU A 399 47.05 29.51 -17.29
C GLU A 399 46.48 28.60 -18.38
N GLU A 400 45.17 28.47 -18.42
CA GLU A 400 44.43 27.63 -19.36
C GLU A 400 43.24 28.43 -19.92
N GLU A 401 42.99 28.40 -21.24
CA GLU A 401 41.82 29.05 -21.84
C GLU A 401 40.85 27.99 -22.36
N TYR A 402 39.60 28.08 -21.91
CA TYR A 402 38.52 27.18 -22.32
C TYR A 402 37.48 27.90 -23.18
N LYS A 403 36.94 27.20 -24.19
CA LYS A 403 35.81 27.65 -25.00
C LYS A 403 34.77 26.54 -25.07
N ASN A 404 33.60 26.78 -24.47
CA ASN A 404 32.53 25.78 -24.35
C ASN A 404 33.03 24.45 -23.77
N GLY A 405 33.83 24.52 -22.70
CA GLY A 405 34.41 23.34 -22.03
C GLY A 405 35.59 22.69 -22.75
N LYS A 406 36.01 23.19 -23.92
CA LYS A 406 37.17 22.67 -24.68
C LYS A 406 38.41 23.48 -24.36
N LEU A 407 39.50 22.81 -24.02
CA LEU A 407 40.79 23.46 -23.79
C LEU A 407 41.34 23.98 -25.12
N SER A 408 41.65 25.27 -25.19
CA SER A 408 42.09 25.94 -26.42
C SER A 408 43.50 26.52 -26.32
N TYR A 409 43.88 26.99 -25.14
CA TYR A 409 45.21 27.50 -24.83
C TYR A 409 45.68 27.01 -23.47
N VAL A 410 46.99 26.87 -23.33
CA VAL A 410 47.71 26.52 -22.10
C VAL A 410 49.02 27.30 -22.12
N SER A 411 49.38 27.97 -21.03
CA SER A 411 50.67 28.64 -20.88
C SER A 411 51.79 27.64 -20.60
N ASP A 412 53.04 28.09 -20.69
CA ASP A 412 54.14 27.34 -20.09
C ASP A 412 53.94 27.19 -18.57
N TYR A 413 54.58 26.17 -18.01
CA TYR A 413 54.48 25.87 -16.59
C TYR A 413 55.49 26.71 -15.81
N HIS A 414 55.04 27.46 -14.83
CA HIS A 414 55.90 28.20 -13.91
C HIS A 414 56.14 27.35 -12.67
N SER A 415 57.39 27.06 -12.32
CA SER A 415 57.71 26.35 -11.07
C SER A 415 57.60 27.27 -9.84
N VAL A 416 57.61 26.66 -8.64
CA VAL A 416 57.65 27.38 -7.34
C VAL A 416 58.80 28.40 -7.26
N GLU A 417 59.95 28.04 -7.87
CA GLU A 417 61.16 28.85 -7.96
C GLU A 417 61.10 29.92 -9.07
N GLY A 418 60.05 29.92 -9.90
CA GLY A 418 59.87 30.84 -11.03
C GLY A 418 60.52 30.37 -12.34
N LYS A 419 60.98 29.11 -12.43
CA LYS A 419 61.51 28.56 -13.68
C LYS A 419 60.37 28.21 -14.63
N ILE A 420 60.50 28.60 -15.89
CA ILE A 420 59.54 28.26 -16.95
C ILE A 420 59.90 26.88 -17.50
N LEU A 421 58.95 25.95 -17.46
CA LEU A 421 59.06 24.59 -17.98
C LEU A 421 58.11 24.43 -19.18
N PHE A 422 58.61 23.79 -20.22
CA PHE A 422 57.90 23.64 -21.48
C PHE A 422 56.60 22.85 -21.33
N LYS A 423 55.47 23.44 -21.71
CA LYS A 423 54.14 22.80 -21.60
C LYS A 423 53.90 21.60 -22.53
N GLY A 424 54.79 21.32 -23.48
CA GLY A 424 54.55 20.33 -24.54
C GLY A 424 54.09 20.96 -25.86
N SER A 425 53.68 20.12 -26.82
CA SER A 425 53.34 20.51 -28.19
C SER A 425 51.93 21.07 -28.37
N PHE A 426 51.20 21.35 -27.28
CA PHE A 426 49.80 21.76 -27.33
C PHE A 426 49.59 23.15 -27.98
N VAL A 427 48.88 23.17 -29.11
CA VAL A 427 48.49 24.36 -29.87
C VAL A 427 47.04 24.21 -30.34
N ASN A 428 46.20 25.21 -30.05
CA ASN A 428 44.81 25.30 -30.52
C ASN A 428 44.00 24.02 -30.29
N GLY A 429 44.06 23.44 -29.09
CA GLY A 429 43.31 22.24 -28.73
C GLY A 429 43.94 20.91 -29.15
N ASN A 430 45.11 20.91 -29.78
CA ASN A 430 45.75 19.69 -30.29
C ASN A 430 47.21 19.58 -29.83
N GLY A 431 47.66 18.37 -29.51
CA GLY A 431 49.04 18.09 -29.12
C GLY A 431 49.17 17.51 -27.71
N GLU A 432 50.41 17.36 -27.24
CA GLU A 432 50.71 16.82 -25.92
C GLU A 432 50.89 17.95 -24.90
N ILE A 433 50.26 17.83 -23.74
CA ILE A 433 50.52 18.67 -22.56
C ILE A 433 51.39 17.88 -21.59
N ILE A 434 52.40 18.54 -21.03
CA ILE A 434 53.27 18.03 -19.96
C ILE A 434 52.96 18.81 -18.68
N ASP A 435 52.56 18.11 -17.62
CA ASP A 435 52.38 18.69 -16.28
C ASP A 435 53.53 18.22 -15.37
N TYR A 436 53.86 19.01 -14.36
CA TYR A 436 55.02 18.84 -13.51
C TYR A 436 54.65 18.73 -12.03
N PHE A 437 55.48 18.01 -11.28
CA PHE A 437 55.50 18.03 -9.83
C PHE A 437 56.06 19.37 -9.33
N GLU A 438 55.84 19.67 -8.05
CA GLU A 438 56.39 20.85 -7.37
C GLU A 438 57.93 20.96 -7.46
N ASN A 439 58.62 19.82 -7.53
CA ASN A 439 60.07 19.75 -7.69
C ASN A 439 60.55 19.87 -9.16
N GLY A 440 59.64 20.11 -10.11
CA GLY A 440 59.95 20.28 -11.54
C GLY A 440 60.13 18.97 -12.32
N LEU A 441 59.96 17.80 -11.70
CA LEU A 441 59.93 16.52 -12.43
C LEU A 441 58.60 16.36 -13.16
N VAL A 442 58.60 15.65 -14.29
CA VAL A 442 57.37 15.38 -15.05
C VAL A 442 56.39 14.58 -14.19
N PHE A 443 55.20 15.14 -13.97
CA PHE A 443 54.08 14.48 -13.29
C PHE A 443 53.24 13.70 -14.27
N SER A 444 52.88 14.30 -15.41
CA SER A 444 52.05 13.64 -16.41
C SER A 444 52.32 14.13 -17.83
N LYS A 445 51.94 13.30 -18.80
CA LYS A 445 51.87 13.64 -20.22
C LYS A 445 50.51 13.22 -20.77
N ALA A 446 49.85 14.12 -21.46
CA ALA A 446 48.47 13.94 -21.89
C ALA A 446 48.26 14.45 -23.32
N ASN A 447 47.74 13.60 -24.20
CA ASN A 447 47.43 13.99 -25.58
C ASN A 447 46.02 14.57 -25.69
N TYR A 448 45.90 15.60 -26.52
CA TYR A 448 44.65 16.30 -26.78
C TYR A 448 44.34 16.37 -28.27
N LYS A 449 43.05 16.30 -28.58
CA LYS A 449 42.49 16.52 -29.92
C LYS A 449 41.22 17.36 -29.80
N ASN A 450 41.16 18.48 -30.52
CA ASN A 450 40.04 19.43 -30.51
C ASN A 450 39.62 19.89 -29.09
N GLY A 451 40.60 20.04 -28.19
CA GLY A 451 40.43 20.49 -26.81
C GLY A 451 39.92 19.44 -25.83
N PHE A 452 39.85 18.18 -26.26
CA PHE A 452 39.54 17.04 -25.41
C PHE A 452 40.77 16.15 -25.22
N LEU A 453 40.94 15.58 -24.04
CA LEU A 453 41.86 14.47 -23.81
C LEU A 453 41.53 13.35 -24.79
N ASN A 454 42.50 13.03 -25.65
CA ASN A 454 42.36 12.08 -26.73
C ASN A 454 43.72 11.48 -27.09
N GLY A 455 43.88 10.19 -26.88
CA GLY A 455 45.14 9.48 -27.06
C GLY A 455 45.80 9.08 -25.75
N ASN A 456 47.11 8.89 -25.79
CA ASN A 456 47.86 8.32 -24.68
C ASN A 456 47.96 9.30 -23.51
N TRP A 457 47.79 8.76 -22.31
CA TRP A 457 48.01 9.44 -21.04
C TRP A 457 49.01 8.64 -20.19
N LEU A 458 49.98 9.36 -19.63
CA LEU A 458 51.01 8.81 -18.76
C LEU A 458 51.07 9.65 -17.48
N MET A 459 51.09 8.98 -16.33
CA MET A 459 51.38 9.60 -15.05
C MET A 459 52.62 8.93 -14.45
N TYR A 460 53.47 9.73 -13.84
CA TYR A 460 54.73 9.31 -13.26
C TYR A 460 54.70 9.43 -11.73
N TYR A 461 55.51 8.64 -11.05
CA TYR A 461 55.88 8.86 -9.66
C TYR A 461 56.97 9.94 -9.56
N PRO A 462 57.18 10.53 -8.36
CA PRO A 462 58.29 11.47 -8.13
C PRO A 462 59.69 10.89 -8.41
N ASN A 463 59.83 9.55 -8.51
CA ASN A 463 61.08 8.89 -8.91
C ASN A 463 61.22 8.71 -10.43
N GLY A 464 60.34 9.29 -11.23
CA GLY A 464 60.35 9.24 -12.70
C GLY A 464 59.79 7.95 -13.33
N ARG A 465 59.39 6.95 -12.53
CA ARG A 465 58.76 5.72 -13.06
C ARG A 465 57.29 5.93 -13.34
N VAL A 466 56.75 5.28 -14.37
CA VAL A 466 55.31 5.33 -14.69
C VAL A 466 54.51 4.78 -13.51
N ALA A 467 53.54 5.55 -13.05
CA ALA A 467 52.57 5.20 -12.03
C ALA A 467 51.28 4.65 -12.65
N GLU A 468 50.81 5.26 -13.74
CA GLU A 468 49.62 4.82 -14.45
C GLU A 468 49.72 5.20 -15.94
N THR A 469 49.13 4.38 -16.80
CA THR A 469 49.04 4.64 -18.24
C THR A 469 47.71 4.13 -18.79
N GLY A 470 47.24 4.78 -19.85
CA GLY A 470 46.02 4.41 -20.53
C GLY A 470 45.75 5.34 -21.72
N ASN A 471 44.57 5.18 -22.31
CA ASN A 471 44.12 5.98 -23.43
C ASN A 471 42.82 6.71 -23.07
N TYR A 472 42.68 7.94 -23.52
CA TYR A 472 41.44 8.71 -23.47
C TYR A 472 40.82 8.82 -24.86
N ILE A 473 39.49 8.79 -24.93
CA ILE A 473 38.73 9.26 -26.09
C ILE A 473 37.68 10.24 -25.56
N LEU A 474 37.75 11.50 -26.01
CA LEU A 474 36.80 12.56 -25.63
C LEU A 474 36.65 12.71 -24.09
N ASN A 475 37.77 12.84 -23.38
CA ASN A 475 37.84 12.91 -21.90
C ASN A 475 37.43 11.63 -21.14
N GLU A 476 37.01 10.56 -21.83
CA GLU A 476 36.66 9.29 -21.19
C GLU A 476 37.80 8.28 -21.27
N LYS A 477 38.06 7.58 -20.15
CA LYS A 477 39.03 6.48 -20.11
C LYS A 477 38.57 5.37 -21.06
N LYS A 478 39.41 4.96 -22.00
CA LYS A 478 39.13 3.86 -22.93
C LYS A 478 40.20 2.78 -22.91
N GLY A 479 39.77 1.55 -23.14
CA GLY A 479 40.65 0.40 -23.24
C GLY A 479 41.26 -0.01 -21.90
N ILE A 480 42.47 -0.55 -21.95
CA ILE A 480 43.15 -1.10 -20.77
C ILE A 480 43.98 -0.02 -20.10
N TRP A 481 43.64 0.27 -18.85
CA TRP A 481 44.40 1.13 -17.96
C TRP A 481 45.26 0.29 -17.04
N ILE A 482 46.54 0.64 -16.90
CA ILE A 482 47.50 -0.13 -16.12
C ILE A 482 48.07 0.77 -15.02
N LYS A 483 48.03 0.28 -13.78
CA LYS A 483 48.69 0.90 -12.62
C LYS A 483 49.94 0.12 -12.26
N TYR A 484 51.00 0.84 -11.93
CA TYR A 484 52.27 0.30 -11.48
C TYR A 484 52.55 0.79 -10.07
N ASN A 485 53.40 0.09 -9.32
CA ASN A 485 53.91 0.57 -8.04
C ASN A 485 55.19 1.41 -8.22
N LYS A 486 55.65 2.03 -7.14
CA LYS A 486 56.89 2.84 -7.14
C LYS A 486 58.14 2.06 -7.61
N ARG A 487 58.10 0.72 -7.60
CA ARG A 487 59.17 -0.15 -8.12
C ARG A 487 59.04 -0.46 -9.63
N GLY A 488 57.97 -0.03 -10.28
CA GLY A 488 57.68 -0.29 -11.70
C GLY A 488 56.96 -1.60 -11.96
N MET A 489 56.52 -2.31 -10.91
CA MET A 489 55.77 -3.57 -11.07
C MET A 489 54.28 -3.26 -11.23
N LYS A 490 53.63 -3.92 -12.19
CA LYS A 490 52.18 -3.79 -12.42
C LYS A 490 51.41 -4.23 -11.17
N ILE A 491 50.55 -3.34 -10.66
CA ILE A 491 49.64 -3.60 -9.54
C ILE A 491 48.31 -4.12 -10.07
N SER A 492 47.76 -3.45 -11.08
CA SER A 492 46.43 -3.77 -11.61
C SER A 492 46.28 -3.31 -13.05
N ASN A 493 45.33 -3.91 -13.76
CA ASN A 493 44.75 -3.33 -14.94
C ASN A 493 43.22 -3.32 -14.84
N LYS A 494 42.60 -2.30 -15.43
CA LYS A 494 41.14 -2.20 -15.52
C LYS A 494 40.79 -1.87 -16.97
N LYS A 495 39.82 -2.59 -17.52
CA LYS A 495 39.28 -2.31 -18.84
C LYS A 495 38.12 -1.32 -18.70
N TYR A 496 38.10 -0.33 -19.57
CA TYR A 496 37.03 0.64 -19.72
C TYR A 496 36.50 0.54 -21.14
N ASP A 497 35.17 0.44 -21.26
CA ASP A 497 34.45 0.36 -22.52
C ASP A 497 34.36 1.73 -23.19
#